data_AF-A0A950VGU3-F1
#
_entry.id   AF-A0A950VGU3-F1
#
_cell.length_a   1.000
_cell.length_b   1.000
_cell.length_c   1.000
_cell.angle_alpha   90.00
_cell.angle_beta   90.00
_cell.angle_gamma   90.00
#
_symmetry.space_group_name_H-M   'P 1'
#
loop_
_entity.id
_entity.type
_entity.pdbx_description
1 polymer ?
#
loop_
_entity_poly.entity_id
_entity_poly.type
_entity_poly.pdbx_seq_one_letter_code
_entity_poly.pdbx_strand_id
1 'polypeptide(L)'
;FRSAERTFQLLAQVAGRTGRGPRGGKVLVQTWNPDQPCVALAAAHDYDTFVVRELANRRQHLYPPYQRLARLIVRSHDQGAAAAFAERLAQALQTALPNLRSPDPVAGQVRVLGPAEAPVFRLKGYYRFHFQLQSPSPAALHQLLRTVLPTLRAPAGVEFTLDIDPLNML
;
A
#
# COMPACT_ATOMS: atom_id res chain seq x y z
N PHE A 1 2.28 5.65 -0.87
CA PHE A 1 1.11 6.42 -0.40
C PHE A 1 1.32 7.05 0.99
N ARG A 2 1.91 6.37 1.98
CA ARG A 2 2.11 6.95 3.34
C ARG A 2 3.38 7.81 3.55
N SER A 3 4.22 7.97 2.53
CA SER A 3 5.51 8.65 2.68
C SER A 3 5.36 10.11 3.13
N ALA A 4 4.36 10.84 2.62
CA ALA A 4 4.11 12.23 3.01
C ALA A 4 3.74 12.37 4.49
N GLU A 5 2.84 11.52 5.00
CA GLU A 5 2.50 11.42 6.42
C GLU A 5 3.72 11.13 7.30
N ARG A 6 4.52 10.12 6.91
CA ARG A 6 5.73 9.78 7.65
C ARG A 6 6.74 10.93 7.68
N THR A 7 6.95 11.61 6.55
CA THR A 7 7.83 12.78 6.48
C THR A 7 7.33 13.89 7.41
N PHE A 8 6.05 14.24 7.36
CA PHE A 8 5.46 15.25 8.23
C PHE A 8 5.68 14.90 9.71
N GLN A 9 5.35 13.66 10.10
CA GLN A 9 5.50 13.18 11.49
C GLN A 9 6.95 13.27 11.98
N LEU A 10 7.91 12.83 11.16
CA LEU A 10 9.32 12.88 11.52
C LEU A 10 9.82 14.31 11.69
N LEU A 11 9.49 15.21 10.76
CA LEU A 11 9.90 16.61 10.83
C LEU A 11 9.29 17.31 12.06
N ALA A 12 7.97 17.15 12.26
CA ALA A 12 7.27 17.74 13.40
C ALA A 12 7.80 17.21 14.74
N GLN A 13 8.11 15.90 14.83
CA GLN A 13 8.65 15.29 16.05
C GLN A 13 10.06 15.79 16.37
N VAL A 14 10.95 15.87 15.37
CA VAL A 14 12.32 16.33 15.57
C VAL A 14 12.33 17.81 15.97
N ALA A 15 11.53 18.65 15.30
CA ALA A 15 11.35 20.06 15.68
C ALA A 15 10.81 20.20 17.11
N GLY A 16 9.75 19.47 17.45
CA GLY A 16 9.11 19.53 18.76
C GLY A 16 9.95 18.98 19.92
N ARG A 17 10.91 18.08 19.66
CA ARG A 17 11.87 17.58 20.68
C ARG A 17 13.05 18.53 20.89
N THR A 18 13.56 19.11 19.81
CA THR A 18 14.77 19.94 19.81
C THR A 18 14.55 21.30 20.49
N GLY A 19 13.33 21.83 20.46
CA GLY A 19 12.99 23.12 21.07
C GLY A 19 12.69 23.11 22.58
N ARG A 20 12.69 21.96 23.27
CA ARG A 20 12.24 21.86 24.68
C ARG A 20 13.31 22.21 25.72
N GLY A 21 14.57 22.31 25.31
CA GLY A 21 15.67 22.66 26.21
C GLY A 21 15.73 24.15 26.51
N PRO A 22 16.33 24.57 27.65
CA PRO A 22 16.44 25.98 28.03
C PRO A 22 17.29 26.83 27.06
N ARG A 23 18.13 26.18 26.24
CA ARG A 23 18.92 26.83 25.17
C ARG A 23 18.16 26.92 23.83
N GLY A 24 16.94 26.40 23.77
CA GLY A 24 16.24 26.12 22.52
C GLY A 24 17.00 25.13 21.65
N GLY A 25 16.59 25.03 20.39
CA GLY A 25 17.29 24.24 19.39
C GLY A 25 16.81 24.59 17.99
N LYS A 26 17.66 24.32 16.99
CA LYS A 26 17.37 24.56 15.57
C LYS A 26 17.39 23.23 14.83
N VAL A 27 16.44 23.04 13.92
CA VAL A 27 16.38 21.90 13.01
C VAL A 27 16.54 22.44 11.60
N LEU A 28 17.51 21.90 10.87
CA LEU A 28 17.76 22.24 9.47
C LEU A 28 17.28 21.07 8.61
N VAL A 29 16.38 21.36 7.66
CA VAL A 29 15.85 20.37 6.71
C VAL A 29 16.37 20.73 5.33
N GLN A 30 17.10 19.80 4.70
CA GLN A 30 17.56 19.95 3.33
C GLN A 30 16.61 19.21 2.39
N THR A 31 16.04 19.92 1.43
CA THR A 31 15.15 19.35 0.41
C THR A 31 15.31 20.11 -0.91
N TRP A 32 15.12 19.40 -2.02
CA TRP A 32 15.03 20.02 -3.35
C TRP A 32 13.68 20.67 -3.61
N ASN A 33 12.65 20.33 -2.82
CA ASN A 33 11.30 20.86 -2.97
C ASN A 33 10.80 21.37 -1.60
N PRO A 34 11.12 22.62 -1.21
CA PRO A 34 10.70 23.20 0.06
C PRO A 34 9.18 23.44 0.13
N ASP A 35 8.53 23.66 -1.00
CA ASP A 35 7.09 23.96 -1.10
C ASP A 35 6.21 22.72 -1.00
N GLN A 36 6.81 21.52 -0.95
CA GLN A 36 6.07 20.28 -0.79
C GLN A 36 5.23 20.34 0.50
N PRO A 37 3.90 20.08 0.46
CA PRO A 37 3.02 20.31 1.61
C PRO A 37 3.45 19.62 2.90
N CYS A 38 3.98 18.40 2.84
CA CYS A 38 4.45 17.69 4.04
C CYS A 38 5.71 18.30 4.68
N VAL A 39 6.48 19.11 3.94
CA VAL A 39 7.65 19.83 4.44
C VAL A 39 7.23 21.20 4.96
N ALA A 40 6.58 22.01 4.12
CA ALA A 40 6.17 23.37 4.46
C ALA A 40 5.24 23.42 5.69
N LEU A 41 4.21 22.55 5.72
CA LEU A 41 3.26 22.51 6.84
C LEU A 41 3.89 21.92 8.11
N ALA A 42 4.85 20.98 7.97
CA ALA A 42 5.58 20.46 9.13
C ALA A 42 6.49 21.53 9.75
N ALA A 43 7.15 22.35 8.92
CA ALA A 43 7.96 23.47 9.40
C ALA A 43 7.12 24.53 10.12
N ALA A 44 5.87 24.73 9.69
CA ALA A 44 4.90 25.63 10.34
C ALA A 44 4.15 24.98 11.52
N HIS A 45 4.37 23.69 11.81
CA HIS A 45 3.59 22.91 12.77
C HIS A 45 2.06 22.90 12.49
N ASP A 46 1.65 23.10 11.25
CA ASP A 46 0.24 23.12 10.83
C ASP A 46 -0.24 21.70 10.47
N TYR A 47 -0.60 20.95 11.51
CA TYR A 47 -1.13 19.59 11.38
C TYR A 47 -2.53 19.56 10.75
N ASP A 48 -3.40 20.50 11.11
CA ASP A 48 -4.80 20.47 10.70
C ASP A 48 -4.93 20.64 9.19
N THR A 49 -4.23 21.63 8.61
CA THR A 49 -4.20 21.82 7.16
C THR A 49 -3.56 20.62 6.46
N PHE A 50 -2.50 20.04 7.05
CA PHE A 50 -1.83 18.87 6.49
C PHE A 50 -2.79 17.68 6.39
N VAL A 51 -3.52 17.37 7.46
CA VAL A 51 -4.46 16.24 7.51
C VAL A 51 -5.60 16.43 6.52
N VAL A 52 -6.19 17.62 6.43
CA VAL A 52 -7.28 17.89 5.48
C VAL A 52 -6.81 17.63 4.05
N ARG A 53 -5.62 18.11 3.67
CA ARG A 53 -5.06 17.91 2.33
C ARG A 53 -4.70 16.45 2.07
N GLU A 54 -4.06 15.79 3.02
CA GLU A 54 -3.62 14.39 2.88
C GLU A 54 -4.83 13.44 2.78
N LEU A 55 -5.87 13.66 3.60
CA LEU A 55 -7.11 12.88 3.53
C LEU A 55 -7.86 13.09 2.22
N ALA A 56 -7.96 14.33 1.73
CA ALA A 56 -8.54 14.61 0.42
C ALA A 56 -7.80 13.85 -0.70
N ASN A 57 -6.47 13.88 -0.68
CA ASN A 57 -5.62 13.17 -1.62
C ASN A 57 -5.83 11.64 -1.55
N ARG A 58 -5.91 11.06 -0.34
CA ARG A 58 -6.18 9.63 -0.16
C ARG A 58 -7.56 9.22 -0.63
N ARG A 59 -8.57 10.06 -0.45
CA ARG A 59 -9.92 9.82 -0.94
C ARG A 59 -9.96 9.75 -2.47
N GLN A 60 -9.28 10.69 -3.14
CA GLN A 60 -9.20 10.75 -4.60
C GLN A 60 -8.48 9.52 -5.19
N HIS A 61 -7.42 9.05 -4.53
CA HIS A 61 -6.61 7.93 -5.00
C HIS A 61 -7.01 6.57 -4.44
N LEU A 62 -8.16 6.47 -3.77
CA LEU A 62 -8.69 5.21 -3.23
C LEU A 62 -7.69 4.52 -2.26
N TYR A 63 -7.09 5.30 -1.37
CA TYR A 63 -6.20 4.82 -0.31
C TYR A 63 -6.89 4.82 1.07
N PRO A 64 -6.37 4.03 2.03
CA PRO A 64 -6.82 4.05 3.42
C PRO A 64 -6.82 5.48 3.99
N PRO A 65 -7.80 5.86 4.82
CA PRO A 65 -8.80 4.99 5.46
C PRO A 65 -10.05 4.72 4.59
N TYR A 66 -10.17 5.34 3.42
CA TYR A 66 -11.39 5.25 2.59
C TYR A 66 -11.56 3.91 1.87
N GLN A 67 -10.49 3.14 1.78
CA GLN A 67 -10.43 1.84 1.11
C GLN A 67 -9.58 0.89 1.96
N ARG A 68 -9.97 -0.37 2.00
CA ARG A 68 -9.12 -1.46 2.46
C ARG A 68 -8.15 -1.87 1.38
N LEU A 69 -6.96 -2.29 1.80
CA LEU A 69 -5.92 -2.75 0.89
C LEU A 69 -5.53 -4.18 1.24
N ALA A 70 -5.25 -4.98 0.23
CA ALA A 70 -4.48 -6.21 0.40
C ALA A 70 -3.37 -6.24 -0.65
N ARG A 71 -2.19 -6.70 -0.25
CA ARG A 71 -1.07 -6.92 -1.15
C ARG A 71 -0.77 -8.41 -1.20
N LEU A 72 -0.80 -8.98 -2.40
CA LEU A 72 -0.29 -10.33 -2.63
C LEU A 72 1.09 -10.19 -3.22
N ILE A 73 2.06 -10.96 -2.72
CA ILE A 73 3.42 -11.00 -3.24
C ILE A 73 3.72 -12.43 -3.64
N VAL A 74 4.06 -12.65 -4.90
CA VAL A 74 4.57 -13.90 -5.43
C VAL A 74 6.08 -13.78 -5.55
N ARG A 75 6.82 -14.79 -5.10
CA ARG A 75 8.28 -14.82 -5.23
C ARG A 75 8.82 -16.20 -5.57
N SER A 76 9.92 -16.25 -6.32
CA SER A 76 10.70 -17.47 -6.58
C SER A 76 12.14 -17.13 -6.95
N HIS A 77 13.06 -18.07 -6.78
CA HIS A 77 14.40 -17.97 -7.37
C HIS A 77 14.39 -18.09 -8.90
N ASP A 78 13.34 -18.70 -9.47
CA ASP A 78 13.10 -18.76 -10.92
C ASP A 78 12.11 -17.66 -11.33
N GLN A 79 12.57 -16.73 -12.17
CA GLN A 79 11.76 -15.63 -12.67
C GLN A 79 10.55 -16.10 -13.48
N GLY A 80 10.73 -17.12 -14.32
CA GLY A 80 9.66 -17.66 -15.17
C GLY A 80 8.59 -18.36 -14.33
N ALA A 81 9.01 -19.12 -13.31
CA ALA A 81 8.08 -19.77 -12.39
C ALA A 81 7.27 -18.74 -11.58
N ALA A 82 7.91 -17.66 -11.09
CA ALA A 82 7.23 -16.58 -10.38
C ALA A 82 6.21 -15.86 -11.28
N ALA A 83 6.62 -15.50 -12.51
CA ALA A 83 5.75 -14.82 -13.46
C ALA A 83 4.55 -15.70 -13.86
N ALA A 84 4.78 -16.98 -14.18
CA ALA A 84 3.71 -17.91 -14.54
C ALA A 84 2.73 -18.17 -13.39
N PHE A 85 3.19 -18.21 -12.13
CA PHE A 85 2.28 -18.31 -10.99
C PHE A 85 1.52 -16.99 -10.73
N ALA A 86 2.16 -15.85 -10.91
CA ALA A 86 1.49 -14.55 -10.84
C ALA A 86 0.35 -14.46 -11.88
N GLU A 87 0.60 -14.83 -13.14
CA GLU A 87 -0.45 -14.83 -14.18
C GLU A 87 -1.63 -15.76 -13.84
N ARG A 88 -1.35 -16.96 -13.32
CA ARG A 88 -2.42 -17.87 -12.85
C ARG A 88 -3.25 -17.26 -11.71
N LEU A 89 -2.61 -16.61 -10.76
CA LEU A 89 -3.29 -15.89 -9.68
C LEU A 89 -4.13 -14.73 -10.25
N ALA A 90 -3.63 -14.00 -11.24
CA ALA A 90 -4.37 -12.93 -11.92
C ALA A 90 -5.66 -13.45 -12.58
N GLN A 91 -5.56 -14.55 -13.33
CA GLN A 91 -6.69 -15.20 -13.96
C GLN A 91 -7.72 -15.67 -12.92
N ALA A 92 -7.27 -16.32 -11.84
CA ALA A 92 -8.17 -16.78 -10.77
C ALA A 92 -8.91 -15.62 -10.08
N LEU A 93 -8.23 -14.49 -9.84
CA LEU A 93 -8.86 -13.27 -9.31
C LEU A 93 -9.90 -12.72 -10.29
N GLN A 94 -9.57 -12.62 -11.58
CA GLN A 94 -10.48 -12.13 -12.61
C GLN A 94 -11.73 -13.00 -12.77
N THR A 95 -11.60 -14.33 -12.69
CA THR A 95 -12.73 -15.26 -12.74
C THR A 95 -13.62 -15.17 -11.49
N ALA A 96 -13.06 -14.88 -10.32
CA ALA A 96 -13.83 -14.80 -9.08
C ALA A 96 -14.55 -13.46 -8.89
N LEU A 97 -14.04 -12.37 -9.48
CA LEU A 97 -14.60 -11.02 -9.33
C LEU A 97 -16.11 -10.91 -9.67
N PRO A 98 -16.61 -11.43 -10.82
CA PRO A 98 -18.03 -11.34 -11.16
C PRO A 98 -18.95 -12.12 -10.20
N ASN A 99 -18.41 -13.12 -9.50
CA ASN A 99 -19.17 -13.99 -8.61
C ASN A 99 -19.29 -13.42 -7.18
N LEU A 100 -18.71 -12.23 -6.93
CA LEU A 100 -18.84 -11.56 -5.64
C LEU A 100 -20.28 -11.11 -5.41
N ARG A 101 -20.95 -11.79 -4.48
CA ARG A 101 -22.27 -11.40 -4.00
C ARG A 101 -22.10 -10.31 -2.97
N SER A 102 -22.32 -9.05 -3.36
CA SER A 102 -22.41 -7.94 -2.42
C SER A 102 -23.87 -7.47 -2.28
N PRO A 103 -24.41 -7.37 -1.06
CA PRO A 103 -25.72 -6.76 -0.83
C PRO A 103 -25.74 -5.25 -1.17
N ASP A 104 -24.57 -4.62 -1.27
CA ASP A 104 -24.41 -3.23 -1.71
C ASP A 104 -23.64 -3.20 -3.05
N PRO A 105 -24.27 -2.72 -4.14
CA PRO A 105 -23.67 -2.70 -5.48
C PRO A 105 -22.47 -1.75 -5.61
N VAL A 106 -22.32 -0.77 -4.71
CA VAL A 106 -21.15 0.14 -4.66
C VAL A 106 -20.04 -0.47 -3.78
N ALA A 107 -20.42 -1.13 -2.68
CA ALA A 107 -19.46 -1.76 -1.77
C ALA A 107 -18.86 -3.09 -2.29
N GLY A 108 -19.45 -3.68 -3.34
CA GLY A 108 -19.00 -4.93 -3.95
C GLY A 108 -17.78 -4.79 -4.88
N GLN A 109 -17.34 -3.57 -5.19
CA GLN A 109 -16.26 -3.36 -6.14
C GLN A 109 -14.91 -3.65 -5.46
N VAL A 110 -14.29 -4.75 -5.86
CA VAL A 110 -12.88 -5.04 -5.55
C VAL A 110 -12.07 -4.71 -6.79
N ARG A 111 -11.17 -3.73 -6.68
CA ARG A 111 -10.22 -3.40 -7.74
C ARG A 111 -8.96 -4.23 -7.54
N VAL A 112 -8.54 -4.94 -8.59
CA VAL A 112 -7.28 -5.70 -8.61
C VAL A 112 -6.31 -4.98 -9.54
N LEU A 113 -5.13 -4.63 -9.01
CA LEU A 113 -4.01 -4.06 -9.74
C LEU A 113 -2.88 -5.09 -9.77
N GLY A 114 -2.30 -5.32 -10.95
CA GLY A 114 -1.29 -6.34 -11.19
C GLY A 114 -1.80 -7.50 -12.05
N PRO A 115 -0.95 -8.50 -12.35
CA PRO A 115 0.39 -8.68 -11.79
C PRO A 115 1.34 -7.58 -12.28
N ALA A 116 2.23 -7.13 -11.40
CA ALA A 116 3.31 -6.22 -11.75
C ALA A 116 4.59 -6.65 -11.02
N GLU A 117 5.74 -6.24 -11.54
CA GLU A 117 7.00 -6.35 -10.79
C GLU A 117 6.88 -5.61 -9.46
N ALA A 118 7.32 -6.23 -8.36
CA ALA A 118 7.36 -5.54 -7.08
C ALA A 118 8.37 -4.37 -7.17
N PRO A 119 8.19 -3.27 -6.40
CA PRO A 119 9.09 -2.11 -6.45
C PRO A 119 10.57 -2.45 -6.24
N VAL A 120 10.84 -3.50 -5.47
CA VAL A 120 12.14 -4.19 -5.47
C VAL A 120 11.97 -5.54 -6.17
N PHE A 121 12.23 -5.54 -7.47
CA PHE A 121 11.98 -6.68 -8.35
C PHE A 121 12.79 -7.92 -7.95
N ARG A 122 14.08 -7.74 -7.64
CA ARG A 122 14.95 -8.83 -7.18
C ARG A 122 15.48 -8.54 -5.78
N LEU A 123 15.21 -9.43 -4.83
CA LEU A 123 15.68 -9.30 -3.44
C LEU A 123 16.18 -10.65 -2.92
N LYS A 124 17.43 -10.69 -2.44
CA LYS A 124 18.06 -11.91 -1.90
C LYS A 124 17.94 -13.12 -2.85
N GLY A 125 18.11 -12.88 -4.14
CA GLY A 125 18.01 -13.90 -5.18
C GLY A 125 16.59 -14.28 -5.61
N TYR A 126 15.54 -13.76 -4.98
CA TYR A 126 14.15 -13.98 -5.39
C TYR A 126 13.67 -12.89 -6.36
N TYR A 127 13.01 -13.31 -7.43
CA TYR A 127 12.21 -12.47 -8.32
C TYR A 127 10.81 -12.32 -7.74
N ARG A 128 10.30 -11.09 -7.72
CA ARG A 128 9.08 -10.72 -6.98
C ARG A 128 8.07 -10.02 -7.87
N PHE A 129 6.86 -10.56 -7.87
CA PHE A 129 5.68 -9.94 -8.47
C PHE A 129 4.67 -9.63 -7.36
N HIS A 130 3.86 -8.61 -7.56
CA HIS A 130 2.81 -8.28 -6.59
C HIS A 130 1.50 -7.89 -7.24
N PHE A 131 0.45 -7.97 -6.43
CA PHE A 131 -0.86 -7.44 -6.69
C PHE A 131 -1.23 -6.47 -5.59
N GLN A 132 -2.00 -5.46 -5.94
CA GLN A 132 -2.67 -4.59 -4.98
C GLN A 132 -4.17 -4.69 -5.19
N LEU A 133 -4.86 -5.16 -4.17
CA LEU A 133 -6.31 -5.25 -4.14
C LEU A 133 -6.84 -4.11 -3.28
N GLN A 134 -7.90 -3.46 -3.76
CA GLN A 134 -8.53 -2.32 -3.08
C GLN A 134 -10.04 -2.54 -3.03
N SER A 135 -10.67 -2.27 -1.89
CA SER A 135 -12.12 -2.29 -1.80
C SER A 135 -12.63 -1.37 -0.70
N PRO A 136 -13.76 -0.66 -0.87
CA PRO A 136 -14.40 0.06 0.22
C PRO A 136 -14.96 -0.90 1.27
N SER A 137 -15.20 -2.18 0.91
CA SER A 137 -15.72 -3.22 1.80
C SER A 137 -14.62 -4.21 2.20
N PRO A 138 -14.26 -4.28 3.50
CA PRO A 138 -13.41 -5.35 4.00
C PRO A 138 -14.01 -6.73 3.73
N ALA A 139 -15.34 -6.86 3.80
CA ALA A 139 -16.04 -8.12 3.61
C ALA A 139 -15.91 -8.63 2.16
N ALA A 140 -16.06 -7.75 1.17
CA ALA A 140 -15.91 -8.12 -0.24
C ALA A 140 -14.47 -8.57 -0.55
N LEU A 141 -13.48 -7.84 -0.02
CA LEU A 141 -12.06 -8.21 -0.16
C LEU A 141 -11.77 -9.58 0.46
N HIS A 142 -12.26 -9.83 1.68
CA HIS A 142 -12.10 -11.11 2.35
C HIS A 142 -12.83 -12.25 1.62
N GLN A 143 -14.02 -12.01 1.08
CA GLN A 143 -14.78 -13.00 0.31
C GLN A 143 -14.03 -13.39 -0.97
N LEU A 144 -13.47 -12.42 -1.70
CA LEU A 144 -12.66 -12.70 -2.89
C LEU A 144 -11.45 -13.57 -2.53
N LEU A 145 -10.68 -13.16 -1.52
CA LEU A 145 -9.48 -13.88 -1.09
C LEU A 145 -9.82 -15.29 -0.58
N ARG A 146 -10.91 -15.47 0.16
CA ARG A 146 -11.37 -16.79 0.62
C ARG A 146 -11.83 -17.70 -0.51
N THR A 147 -12.35 -17.14 -1.60
CA THR A 147 -12.75 -17.92 -2.78
C THR A 147 -11.52 -18.33 -3.59
N VAL A 148 -10.55 -17.43 -3.76
CA VAL A 148 -9.42 -17.63 -4.70
C VAL A 148 -8.25 -18.35 -4.07
N LEU A 149 -7.84 -18.00 -2.84
CA LEU A 149 -6.61 -18.56 -2.27
C LEU A 149 -6.63 -20.09 -2.08
N PRO A 150 -7.75 -20.74 -1.69
CA PRO A 150 -7.79 -22.20 -1.57
C PRO A 150 -7.69 -22.95 -2.88
N THR A 151 -8.01 -22.33 -4.02
CA THR A 151 -7.95 -22.98 -5.35
C THR A 151 -6.53 -22.97 -5.92
N LEU A 152 -5.63 -22.17 -5.34
CA LEU A 152 -4.27 -22.00 -5.81
C LEU A 152 -3.32 -22.95 -5.09
N ARG A 153 -2.57 -23.73 -5.86
CA ARG A 153 -1.42 -24.49 -5.36
C ARG A 153 -0.15 -23.92 -5.94
N ALA A 154 0.69 -23.35 -5.09
CA ALA A 154 2.00 -22.88 -5.50
C ALA A 154 2.86 -24.07 -5.95
N PRO A 155 3.48 -24.02 -7.14
CA PRO A 155 4.43 -25.05 -7.57
C PRO A 155 5.68 -25.02 -6.68
N ALA A 156 6.48 -26.09 -6.75
CA ALA A 156 7.74 -26.18 -6.01
C ALA A 156 8.65 -24.98 -6.33
N GLY A 157 9.22 -24.37 -5.29
CA GLY A 157 10.10 -23.21 -5.42
C GLY A 157 9.39 -21.87 -5.64
N VAL A 158 8.06 -21.84 -5.70
CA VAL A 158 7.28 -20.59 -5.70
C VAL A 158 6.59 -20.41 -4.36
N GLU A 159 6.69 -19.22 -3.82
CA GLU A 159 6.04 -18.82 -2.58
C GLU A 159 5.10 -17.64 -2.86
N PHE A 160 4.00 -17.55 -2.13
CA PHE A 160 3.19 -16.35 -2.11
C PHE A 160 2.79 -15.97 -0.70
N THR A 161 2.65 -14.67 -0.46
CA THR A 161 2.26 -14.10 0.82
C THR A 161 1.15 -13.08 0.63
N LEU A 162 0.20 -13.06 1.56
CA LEU A 162 -0.86 -12.06 1.65
C LEU A 162 -0.56 -11.12 2.82
N ASP A 163 -0.57 -9.82 2.55
CA ASP A 163 -0.48 -8.75 3.54
C ASP A 163 -1.78 -7.93 3.51
N ILE A 164 -2.53 -7.96 4.61
CA ILE A 164 -3.79 -7.23 4.77
C ILE A 164 -3.51 -5.88 5.43
N ASP A 165 -4.05 -4.82 4.83
CA ASP A 165 -3.83 -3.43 5.22
C ASP A 165 -2.35 -3.06 5.38
N PRO A 166 -1.52 -3.29 4.32
CA PRO A 166 -0.09 -3.06 4.36
C PRO A 166 0.25 -1.62 4.74
N LEU A 167 1.17 -1.47 5.70
CA LEU A 167 1.73 -0.16 6.06
C LEU A 167 2.71 0.37 5.00
N ASN A 168 3.31 -0.52 4.21
CA ASN A 168 4.26 -0.18 3.16
C ASN A 168 3.99 -0.97 1.87
N MET A 169 4.14 -0.29 0.73
CA MET A 169 3.99 -0.88 -0.61
C MET A 169 5.32 -1.18 -1.30
N LEU A 170 6.45 -0.88 -0.66
CA LEU A 170 7.80 -1.29 -1.10
C LEU A 170 8.02 -2.78 -0.79
#